data_AF-A0A2N7YW29-F1
#
_entry.id   AF-A0A2N7YW29-F1
#
_cell.length_a   1.000
_cell.length_b   1.000
_cell.length_c   1.000
_cell.angle_alpha   90.00
_cell.angle_beta   90.00
_cell.angle_gamma   90.00
#
_symmetry.space_group_name_H-M   'P 1'
#
loop_
_entity.id
_entity.type
_entity.pdbx_description
1 polymer ?
#
loop_
_entity_poly.entity_id
_entity_poly.type
_entity_poly.pdbx_seq_one_letter_code
_entity_poly.pdbx_strand_id
1 'polypeptide(L)'
;MKLPTTVDDSLAPPGQHIASLFCQQFDPKVDWDTHREEVADLIIDTVTDHAPNFKASVIARQIHSPLDLERKFGLIGGDIFHGTMGLDQLWA
;
A
#
# COMPACT_ATOMS: atom_id res chain seq x y z
N MET A 1 6.43 -6.46 1.79
CA MET A 1 5.69 -6.98 0.61
C MET A 1 5.13 -8.35 0.93
N LYS A 2 3.90 -8.66 0.51
CA LYS A 2 3.29 -10.00 0.59
C LYS A 2 2.87 -10.46 -0.81
N LEU A 3 3.06 -11.73 -1.13
CA LEU A 3 2.64 -12.33 -2.40
C LEU A 3 1.60 -13.43 -2.13
N PRO A 4 0.31 -13.11 -1.95
CA PRO A 4 -0.69 -14.12 -1.58
C PRO A 4 -0.82 -15.25 -2.61
N THR A 5 -0.51 -15.00 -3.88
CA THR A 5 -0.49 -16.00 -4.95
C THR A 5 0.55 -17.12 -4.77
N THR A 6 1.48 -16.99 -3.82
CA THR A 6 2.38 -18.11 -3.47
C THR A 6 1.71 -19.12 -2.55
N VAL A 7 0.56 -18.77 -1.95
CA VAL A 7 -0.22 -19.62 -1.06
C VAL A 7 -1.47 -20.12 -1.78
N ASP A 8 -2.13 -19.25 -2.54
CA ASP A 8 -3.34 -19.56 -3.32
C ASP A 8 -3.18 -19.02 -4.75
N ASP A 9 -2.86 -19.93 -5.68
CA ASP A 9 -2.62 -19.60 -7.09
C ASP A 9 -3.91 -19.26 -7.87
N SER A 10 -5.09 -19.52 -7.30
CA SER A 10 -6.37 -19.16 -7.92
C SER A 10 -6.65 -17.66 -7.93
N LEU A 11 -5.90 -16.88 -7.15
CA LEU A 11 -6.05 -15.42 -7.04
C LEU A 11 -5.57 -14.65 -8.28
N ALA A 12 -4.83 -15.30 -9.19
CA ALA A 12 -4.35 -14.69 -10.42
C ALA A 12 -4.33 -15.69 -11.58
N PRO A 13 -4.34 -15.22 -12.85
CA PRO A 13 -4.10 -16.09 -14.00
C PRO A 13 -2.76 -16.84 -13.88
N PRO A 14 -2.61 -18.02 -14.53
CA PRO A 14 -1.36 -18.77 -14.51
C PRO A 14 -0.15 -17.94 -14.91
N GLY A 15 0.91 -17.99 -14.10
CA GLY A 15 2.15 -17.23 -14.32
C GLY A 15 2.09 -15.75 -13.91
N GLN A 16 0.98 -15.29 -13.33
CA GLN A 16 0.85 -13.95 -12.77
C GLN A 16 0.83 -14.00 -11.23
N HIS A 17 1.22 -12.88 -10.62
CA HIS A 17 1.30 -12.76 -9.17
C HIS A 17 0.70 -11.44 -8.69
N ILE A 18 0.10 -11.49 -7.51
CA ILE A 18 -0.31 -10.28 -6.79
C ILE A 18 0.80 -9.95 -5.81
N ALA A 19 1.32 -8.72 -5.87
CA ALA A 19 2.24 -8.17 -4.88
C ALA A 19 1.54 -7.08 -4.06
N SER A 20 1.31 -7.34 -2.78
CA SER A 20 0.73 -6.37 -1.84
C SER A 20 1.85 -5.66 -1.08
N LEU A 21 1.90 -4.35 -1.23
CA LEU A 21 2.85 -3.47 -0.55
C LEU A 21 2.13 -2.70 0.54
N PHE A 22 2.59 -2.87 1.77
CA PHE A 22 2.15 -2.06 2.90
C PHE A 22 3.25 -1.06 3.20
N CYS A 23 2.99 0.20 2.87
CA CYS A 23 3.93 1.31 2.97
C CYS A 23 3.35 2.32 3.97
N GLN A 24 4.20 2.82 4.86
CA GLN A 24 3.78 3.65 5.99
C GLN A 24 4.57 4.97 6.01
N GLN A 25 4.32 5.78 7.05
CA GLN A 25 5.02 7.05 7.31
C GLN A 25 4.80 8.14 6.24
N PHE A 26 3.59 8.20 5.67
CA PHE A 26 3.17 9.29 4.80
C PHE A 26 2.41 10.37 5.56
N ASP A 27 2.58 11.63 5.17
CA ASP A 27 1.79 12.74 5.72
C ASP A 27 0.40 12.77 5.05
N PRO A 28 -0.70 12.55 5.80
CA PRO A 28 -2.05 12.58 5.24
C PRO A 28 -2.47 13.96 4.75
N LYS A 29 -1.76 15.03 5.11
CA LYS A 29 -2.07 16.42 4.72
C LYS A 29 -1.56 16.80 3.34
N VAL A 30 -0.76 15.94 2.70
CA VAL A 30 -0.36 16.12 1.30
C VAL A 30 -1.59 16.12 0.40
N ASP A 31 -1.55 16.86 -0.70
CA ASP A 31 -2.56 16.77 -1.74
C ASP A 31 -2.44 15.44 -2.51
N TRP A 32 -3.11 14.41 -1.98
CA TRP A 32 -3.05 13.04 -2.49
C TRP A 32 -3.70 12.85 -3.86
N ASP A 33 -4.69 13.68 -4.22
CA ASP A 33 -5.25 13.63 -5.57
C ASP A 33 -4.19 14.00 -6.62
N THR A 34 -3.24 14.87 -6.26
CA THR A 34 -2.14 15.28 -7.12
C THR A 34 -0.93 14.33 -7.05
N HIS A 35 -0.53 13.87 -5.86
CA HIS A 35 0.77 13.21 -5.66
C HIS A 35 0.73 11.68 -5.57
N ARG A 36 -0.44 11.03 -5.52
CA ARG A 36 -0.51 9.57 -5.27
C ARG A 36 0.25 8.72 -6.30
N GLU A 37 0.25 9.13 -7.57
CA GLU A 37 0.91 8.36 -8.64
C GLU A 37 2.43 8.47 -8.54
N GLU A 38 2.94 9.67 -8.25
CA GLU A 38 4.38 9.93 -8.03
C GLU A 38 4.89 9.11 -6.83
N VAL A 39 4.14 9.12 -5.72
CA VAL A 39 4.50 8.32 -4.53
C VAL A 39 4.45 6.82 -4.83
N ALA A 40 3.48 6.35 -5.63
CA ALA A 40 3.43 4.96 -6.04
C ALA A 40 4.62 4.55 -6.93
N ASP A 41 5.05 5.43 -7.83
CA ASP A 41 6.25 5.22 -8.65
C ASP A 41 7.51 5.14 -7.77
N LEU A 42 7.65 6.04 -6.79
CA LEU A 42 8.77 6.01 -5.84
C LEU A 42 8.82 4.71 -5.04
N ILE A 43 7.67 4.20 -4.57
CA ILE A 43 7.58 2.92 -3.87
C ILE A 43 8.03 1.77 -4.80
N ILE A 44 7.55 1.74 -6.05
CA ILE A 44 7.91 0.72 -7.03
C ILE A 44 9.41 0.76 -7.36
N ASP A 45 9.97 1.96 -7.51
CA ASP A 45 11.41 2.16 -7.76
C ASP A 45 12.23 1.65 -6.58
N THR A 46 11.81 1.97 -5.35
CA THR A 46 12.44 1.46 -4.12
C THR A 46 12.46 -0.07 -4.07
N VAL A 47 11.36 -0.73 -4.45
CA VAL A 47 11.34 -2.20 -4.52
C VAL A 47 12.23 -2.71 -5.66
N THR A 48 12.26 -2.02 -6.80
CA THR A 48 13.04 -2.40 -7.97
C THR A 48 14.54 -2.36 -7.71
N ASP A 49 15.01 -1.42 -6.89
CA ASP A 49 16.41 -1.35 -6.45
C ASP A 49 16.85 -2.62 -5.70
N HIS A 50 15.92 -3.29 -5.01
CA HIS A 50 16.17 -4.53 -4.29
C HIS A 50 15.79 -5.79 -5.09
N ALA A 51 14.85 -5.68 -6.03
CA ALA A 51 14.36 -6.75 -6.88
C ALA A 51 14.42 -6.30 -8.36
N PRO A 52 15.58 -6.51 -9.02
CA PRO A 52 15.74 -6.14 -10.42
C PRO A 52 14.62 -6.75 -11.28
N ASN A 53 14.06 -5.96 -12.20
CA ASN A 53 12.89 -6.28 -13.03
C ASN A 53 11.51 -6.11 -12.37
N PHE A 54 11.41 -5.73 -11.09
CA PHE A 54 10.09 -5.55 -10.44
C PHE A 54 9.20 -4.55 -11.19
N LYS A 55 9.64 -3.31 -11.41
CA LYS A 55 8.88 -2.29 -12.18
C LYS A 55 8.44 -2.77 -13.56
N ALA A 56 9.33 -3.40 -14.31
CA ALA A 56 9.02 -3.93 -15.64
C ALA A 56 8.03 -5.11 -15.62
N SER A 57 7.85 -5.76 -14.47
CA SER A 57 6.89 -6.86 -14.30
C SER A 57 5.49 -6.39 -13.88
N VAL A 58 5.32 -5.10 -13.56
CA VAL A 58 4.02 -4.53 -13.15
C VAL A 58 3.15 -4.29 -14.39
N ILE A 59 2.10 -5.10 -14.56
CA ILE A 59 1.12 -4.96 -15.64
C ILE A 59 -0.12 -4.15 -15.24
N ALA A 60 -0.39 -4.05 -13.93
CA ALA A 60 -1.49 -3.31 -13.35
C ALA A 60 -1.16 -2.94 -11.91
N ARG A 61 -1.70 -1.82 -11.42
CA ARG A 61 -1.58 -1.39 -10.02
C ARG A 61 -2.90 -0.88 -9.47
N GLN A 62 -3.08 -1.07 -8.17
CA GLN A 62 -4.11 -0.41 -7.38
C GLN A 62 -3.42 0.36 -6.26
N ILE A 63 -3.77 1.64 -6.13
CA ILE A 63 -3.20 2.53 -5.11
C ILE A 63 -4.29 2.84 -4.09
N HIS A 64 -3.90 2.80 -2.83
CA HIS A 64 -4.71 3.25 -1.70
C HIS A 64 -3.88 4.24 -0.88
N SER A 65 -3.92 5.51 -1.28
CA SER A 65 -3.35 6.61 -0.49
C SER A 65 -4.14 6.81 0.82
N PRO A 66 -3.59 7.57 1.79
CA PRO A 66 -4.36 8.01 2.96
C PRO A 66 -5.73 8.58 2.63
N LEU A 67 -5.82 9.42 1.59
CA LEU A 67 -7.09 10.01 1.14
C LEU A 67 -8.02 8.98 0.49
N ASP A 68 -7.50 8.02 -0.27
CA ASP A 68 -8.30 6.94 -0.86
C ASP A 68 -8.87 6.01 0.23
N LEU A 69 -8.06 5.70 1.25
CA LEU A 69 -8.46 4.89 2.40
C LEU A 69 -9.57 5.58 3.21
N GLU A 70 -9.44 6.89 3.43
CA GLU A 70 -10.47 7.70 4.07
C GLU A 70 -11.78 7.68 3.27
N ARG A 71 -11.72 7.98 1.97
CA ARG A 71 -12.91 8.04 1.10
C ARG A 71 -13.60 6.68 0.94
N LYS A 72 -12.84 5.60 0.83
CA LYS A 72 -13.37 4.27 0.51
C LYS A 72 -13.81 3.48 1.73
N PHE A 73 -13.11 3.65 2.85
CA PHE A 73 -13.28 2.80 4.03
C PHE A 73 -13.59 3.60 5.31
N GLY A 74 -13.60 4.94 5.26
CA GLY A 74 -13.80 5.78 6.45
C GLY A 74 -12.58 5.85 7.38
N LEU A 75 -11.41 5.42 6.90
CA LEU A 75 -10.16 5.46 7.66
C LEU A 75 -9.59 6.88 7.63
N ILE A 76 -9.98 7.72 8.58
CA ILE A 76 -9.54 9.12 8.64
C ILE A 76 -8.01 9.21 8.62
N GLY A 77 -7.45 9.99 7.69
CA GLY A 77 -6.02 10.11 7.47
C GLY A 77 -5.31 8.81 7.06
N GLY A 78 -6.07 7.79 6.63
CA GLY A 78 -5.55 6.46 6.35
C GLY A 78 -5.21 5.63 7.59
N ASP A 79 -5.67 6.01 8.79
CA ASP A 79 -5.36 5.30 10.03
C ASP A 79 -6.15 3.98 10.16
N ILE A 80 -5.48 2.86 9.89
CA ILE A 80 -6.05 1.51 10.04
C ILE A 80 -6.35 1.14 11.50
N PHE A 81 -5.77 1.85 12.47
CA PHE A 81 -5.99 1.61 13.89
C PHE A 81 -7.20 2.38 14.44
N HIS A 82 -7.85 3.21 13.62
CA HIS A 82 -9.05 3.99 13.98
C HIS A 82 -8.87 4.84 15.26
N GLY A 83 -7.66 5.33 15.50
CA GLY A 83 -7.28 6.03 16.73
C GLY A 83 -5.94 5.57 17.26
N THR A 84 -5.17 6.51 17.76
CA THR A 84 -3.91 6.22 18.44
C THR A 84 -4.19 5.75 19.86
N MET A 85 -3.76 4.53 20.23
CA MET A 85 -3.74 4.13 21.64
C MET A 85 -2.74 5.00 22.39
N GLY A 86 -3.24 5.80 23.34
CA GLY A 86 -2.40 6.50 24.30
C GLY A 86 -1.67 5.52 25.22
N LEU A 87 -0.60 6.00 25.88
CA LEU A 87 0.14 5.18 26.84
C LEU A 87 -0.77 4.65 27.96
N ASP A 88 -1.77 5.43 28.35
CA ASP A 88 -2.81 5.09 29.32
C ASP A 88 -3.76 3.97 28.86
N GLN A 89 -3.82 3.69 27.56
CA GLN A 89 -4.70 2.68 26.96
C GLN A 89 -4.01 1.33 26.72
N LEU A 90 -2.71 1.18 27.01
CA LEU A 90 -1.95 -0.05 26.73
C LEU A 90 -2.17 -1.19 27.73
N TRP A 91 -2.74 -0.91 28.91
CA TRP A 91 -2.89 -1.88 30.02
C TRP A 91 -4.27 -1.89 30.66
N ALA A 92 -5.27 -1.31 30.00
CA ALA A 92 -6.66 -1.35 30.45
C ALA A 92 -7.32 -2.71 30.14
#